data_AF-A0A2V7SQX9-F1
#
_entry.id   AF-A0A2V7SQX9-F1
#
_cell.length_a   1.000
_cell.length_b   1.000
_cell.length_c   1.000
_cell.angle_alpha   90.00
_cell.angle_beta   90.00
_cell.angle_gamma   90.00
#
_symmetry.space_group_name_H-M   'P 1'
#
loop_
_entity.id
_entity.type
_entity.pdbx_description
1 polymer ?
#
loop_
_entity_poly.entity_id
_entity_poly.type
_entity_poly.pdbx_seq_one_letter_code
_entity_poly.pdbx_strand_id
1 'polypeptide(L)'
;MRREHRRAGHRRRDRPLFGGRAACVRCGRSLRRSHRHGCRRARDPRGLIDMLEVELKSVVDDVERCRAAVEQAGATLVFAGRLEDRRWDTPDRAMLARDHVLRVRVYRGGGHARSELEWKGPTRRDTNYKLREELGTSVSDPDALAEILTQLGYEVSIAIDRVVVQYDLGGAMVRFEHYPRMDDLVEVEGTPEQIERAIAVLGLVRGGFTTDRLPDFVRRYEERTGGRAAISDADLAGDGSYDVSNA
;
A
#
# COMPACT_ATOMS: atom_id res chain seq x y z
N MET A 1 49.58 36.14 -0.93
CA MET A 1 50.87 35.89 -0.24
C MET A 1 50.62 35.64 1.26
N ARG A 2 51.59 34.98 1.91
CA ARG A 2 51.95 34.97 3.36
C ARG A 2 51.23 36.03 4.25
N ARG A 3 50.88 35.78 5.53
CA ARG A 3 51.50 34.91 6.56
C ARG A 3 50.47 34.25 7.51
N GLU A 4 50.92 33.22 8.23
CA GLU A 4 50.25 32.67 9.41
C GLU A 4 50.78 33.26 10.75
N HIS A 5 50.25 32.71 11.86
CA HIS A 5 50.93 32.28 13.11
C HIS A 5 50.84 33.15 14.40
N ARG A 6 50.19 32.55 15.43
CA ARG A 6 50.66 32.39 16.84
C ARG A 6 50.74 33.67 17.73
N ARG A 7 50.67 33.65 19.08
CA ARG A 7 50.48 32.59 20.11
C ARG A 7 50.04 33.18 21.48
N ALA A 8 49.21 32.42 22.21
CA ALA A 8 49.23 32.09 23.66
C ALA A 8 49.60 33.10 24.80
N GLY A 9 48.86 33.00 25.91
CA GLY A 9 49.21 33.49 27.27
C GLY A 9 47.94 33.72 28.13
N HIS A 10 47.56 33.03 29.22
CA HIS A 10 48.14 32.07 30.19
C HIS A 10 48.35 32.64 31.62
N ARG A 11 47.39 32.36 32.52
CA ARG A 11 47.39 32.30 34.02
C ARG A 11 46.00 31.74 34.43
N ARG A 12 45.77 30.79 35.36
CA ARG A 12 46.11 30.68 36.81
C ARG A 12 45.48 31.83 37.62
N ARG A 13 44.84 31.66 38.78
CA ARG A 13 44.63 30.56 39.77
C ARG A 13 43.39 30.93 40.64
N ASP A 14 42.83 30.19 41.63
CA ASP A 14 43.16 28.93 42.33
C ASP A 14 41.86 28.22 42.84
N ARG A 15 41.81 27.68 44.09
CA ARG A 15 40.65 27.13 44.83
C ARG A 15 40.86 27.31 46.36
N PRO A 16 39.80 27.50 47.16
CA PRO A 16 39.52 26.58 48.30
C PRO A 16 38.02 26.20 48.37
N LEU A 17 37.50 25.10 48.96
CA LEU A 17 37.89 24.09 49.98
C LEU A 17 37.32 24.30 51.40
N PHE A 18 36.68 23.23 51.92
CA PHE A 18 36.00 23.05 53.22
C PHE A 18 34.75 23.93 53.49
N GLY A 19 33.73 23.49 54.25
CA GLY A 19 33.43 22.19 54.86
C GLY A 19 32.48 22.33 56.08
N GLY A 20 31.62 21.38 56.46
CA GLY A 20 31.26 20.07 55.89
C GLY A 20 30.84 19.04 56.97
N ARG A 21 29.54 18.68 57.08
CA ARG A 21 29.00 17.69 58.05
C ARG A 21 27.81 16.89 57.49
N ALA A 22 27.50 15.74 58.12
CA ALA A 22 26.57 14.74 57.61
C ALA A 22 25.49 14.32 58.63
N ALA A 23 24.43 13.68 58.13
CA ALA A 23 23.50 12.84 58.88
C ALA A 23 23.35 11.48 58.17
N CYS A 24 23.05 10.41 58.91
CA CYS A 24 23.16 9.03 58.42
C CYS A 24 21.89 8.23 58.71
N VAL A 25 21.38 7.49 57.72
CA VAL A 25 20.43 6.39 57.91
C VAL A 25 20.87 5.22 57.02
N ARG A 26 20.92 4.01 57.59
CA ARG A 26 21.32 2.77 56.89
C ARG A 26 20.11 1.89 56.56
N CYS A 27 20.14 1.35 55.34
CA CYS A 27 19.75 -0.02 54.94
C CYS A 27 18.60 -0.74 55.70
N GLY A 28 17.53 -1.05 54.97
CA GLY A 28 16.65 -2.20 55.24
C GLY A 28 16.56 -3.10 54.01
N ARG A 29 17.06 -4.35 54.09
CA ARG A 29 16.97 -5.35 53.03
C ARG A 29 15.94 -6.44 53.37
N SER A 30 14.88 -6.51 52.60
CA SER A 30 14.04 -7.70 52.34
C SER A 30 13.23 -7.40 51.07
N LEU A 31 12.71 -8.31 50.26
CA LEU A 31 12.83 -9.74 49.98
C LEU A 31 12.12 -9.90 48.62
N ARG A 32 12.35 -11.01 47.90
CA ARG A 32 11.85 -11.18 46.52
C ARG A 32 10.32 -11.38 46.47
N ARG A 33 9.67 -10.79 45.46
CA ARG A 33 8.72 -11.51 44.58
C ARG A 33 8.47 -10.75 43.27
N SER A 34 8.78 -11.41 42.15
CA SER A 34 8.46 -10.98 40.79
C SER A 34 7.02 -11.39 40.40
N HIS A 35 6.62 -11.09 39.16
CA HIS A 35 5.34 -11.45 38.54
C HIS A 35 4.09 -10.78 39.14
N ARG A 36 3.90 -9.50 38.78
CA ARG A 36 2.59 -9.10 38.26
C ARG A 36 2.66 -9.11 36.74
N HIS A 37 2.40 -10.28 36.14
CA HIS A 37 2.00 -10.28 34.73
C HIS A 37 0.61 -9.64 34.67
N GLY A 38 0.57 -8.35 34.30
CA GLY A 38 -0.65 -7.74 33.81
C GLY A 38 -1.05 -8.49 32.55
N CYS A 39 -1.92 -9.48 32.70
CA CYS A 39 -2.37 -10.30 31.59
C CYS A 39 -3.00 -9.37 30.55
N ARG A 40 -2.34 -9.23 29.39
CA ARG A 40 -2.92 -8.53 28.24
C ARG A 40 -4.24 -9.25 27.97
N ARG A 41 -5.38 -8.56 28.14
CA ARG A 41 -6.67 -9.11 27.70
C ARG A 41 -6.47 -9.59 26.27
N ALA A 42 -6.66 -10.87 26.02
CA ALA A 42 -6.66 -11.38 24.66
C ALA A 42 -7.67 -10.54 23.87
N ARG A 43 -7.24 -9.95 22.76
CA ARG A 43 -8.19 -9.37 21.80
C ARG A 43 -9.10 -10.52 21.39
N ASP A 44 -10.41 -10.32 21.49
CA ASP A 44 -11.35 -11.33 21.05
C ASP A 44 -11.15 -11.53 19.53
N PRO A 45 -10.81 -12.74 19.06
CA PRO A 45 -10.55 -12.98 17.64
C PRO A 45 -11.79 -12.75 16.77
N ARG A 46 -12.97 -12.61 17.37
CA ARG A 46 -14.24 -12.26 16.69
C ARG A 46 -14.38 -10.76 16.42
N GLY A 47 -13.37 -9.95 16.76
CA GLY A 47 -13.32 -8.51 16.46
C GLY A 47 -12.79 -8.16 15.06
N LEU A 48 -12.49 -9.16 14.22
CA LEU A 48 -12.12 -9.01 12.80
C LEU A 48 -13.15 -9.73 11.93
N ILE A 49 -14.39 -9.24 11.98
CA ILE A 49 -15.27 -9.31 10.81
C ILE A 49 -15.04 -7.99 10.09
N ASP A 50 -14.08 -7.96 9.18
CA ASP A 50 -13.96 -6.84 8.26
C ASP A 50 -15.26 -6.76 7.47
N MET A 51 -15.96 -5.63 7.64
CA MET A 51 -17.21 -5.35 6.96
C MET A 51 -16.92 -5.36 5.47
N LEU A 52 -17.50 -6.30 4.71
CA LEU A 52 -17.09 -6.58 3.33
C LEU A 52 -17.11 -5.32 2.47
N GLU A 53 -15.93 -4.77 2.24
CA GLU A 53 -15.71 -3.69 1.28
C GLU A 53 -15.91 -4.30 -0.11
N VAL A 54 -16.95 -3.83 -0.79
CA VAL A 54 -17.30 -4.26 -2.14
C VAL A 54 -16.61 -3.30 -3.10
N GLU A 55 -16.07 -3.83 -4.19
CA GLU A 55 -15.29 -3.09 -5.17
C GLU A 55 -15.96 -3.20 -6.54
N LEU A 56 -16.13 -2.07 -7.23
CA LEU A 56 -16.63 -2.00 -8.61
C LEU A 56 -15.71 -1.15 -9.48
N LYS A 57 -15.47 -1.61 -10.72
CA LYS A 57 -14.70 -0.89 -11.75
C LYS A 57 -15.57 -0.48 -12.94
N SER A 58 -15.26 0.68 -13.51
CA SER A 58 -15.76 1.15 -14.81
C SER A 58 -14.63 1.78 -15.63
N VAL A 59 -14.77 1.76 -16.96
CA VAL A 59 -14.00 2.64 -17.87
C VAL A 59 -14.46 4.09 -17.68
N VAL A 60 -13.56 5.06 -17.91
CA VAL A 60 -13.81 6.50 -17.82
C VAL A 60 -13.24 7.23 -19.05
N ASP A 61 -14.12 7.79 -19.89
CA ASP A 61 -13.70 8.54 -21.08
C ASP A 61 -13.17 9.96 -20.77
N ASP A 62 -13.50 10.51 -19.59
CA ASP A 62 -13.14 11.87 -19.15
C ASP A 62 -12.83 11.86 -17.64
N VAL A 63 -11.58 11.52 -17.32
CA VAL A 63 -11.09 11.43 -15.93
C VAL A 63 -11.14 12.78 -15.23
N GLU A 64 -10.79 13.88 -15.90
CA GLU A 64 -10.72 15.21 -15.26
C GLU A 64 -12.11 15.75 -14.91
N ARG A 65 -13.14 15.52 -15.75
CA ARG A 65 -14.53 15.81 -15.38
C ARG A 65 -14.97 15.00 -14.16
N CYS A 66 -14.65 13.70 -14.12
CA CYS A 66 -15.05 12.83 -13.02
C CYS A 66 -14.33 13.19 -11.71
N ARG A 67 -13.05 13.57 -11.79
CA ARG A 67 -12.27 14.11 -10.67
C ARG A 67 -12.86 15.43 -10.15
N ALA A 68 -13.16 16.37 -11.04
CA ALA A 68 -13.79 17.63 -10.66
C ALA A 68 -15.17 17.42 -9.99
N ALA A 69 -15.93 16.41 -10.42
CA ALA A 69 -17.22 16.08 -9.82
C ALA A 69 -17.09 15.53 -8.38
N VAL A 70 -16.13 14.62 -8.12
CA VAL A 70 -15.90 14.12 -6.74
C VAL A 70 -15.31 15.20 -5.83
N GLU A 71 -14.41 16.04 -6.33
CA GLU A 71 -13.86 17.18 -5.59
C GLU A 71 -14.96 18.19 -5.23
N GLN A 72 -15.88 18.51 -6.15
CA GLN A 72 -17.05 19.36 -5.88
C GLN A 72 -18.05 18.75 -4.87
N ALA A 73 -18.14 17.42 -4.80
CA ALA A 73 -18.91 16.71 -3.79
C ALA A 73 -18.22 16.64 -2.41
N GLY A 74 -17.03 17.25 -2.26
CA GLY A 74 -16.28 17.30 -1.00
C GLY A 74 -15.34 16.12 -0.77
N ALA A 75 -14.96 15.38 -1.82
CA ALA A 75 -13.99 14.31 -1.69
C ALA A 75 -12.61 14.83 -1.25
N THR A 76 -11.96 14.12 -0.34
CA THR A 76 -10.61 14.45 0.16
C THR A 76 -9.57 13.65 -0.60
N LEU A 77 -8.57 14.32 -1.18
CA LEU A 77 -7.46 13.66 -1.86
C LEU A 77 -6.60 12.85 -0.85
N VAL A 78 -6.51 11.54 -1.06
CA VAL A 78 -5.75 10.59 -0.22
C VAL A 78 -4.36 10.34 -0.80
N PHE A 79 -4.25 10.16 -2.12
CA PHE A 79 -2.98 9.95 -2.80
C PHE A 79 -3.06 10.39 -4.27
N ALA A 80 -1.97 10.96 -4.79
CA ALA A 80 -1.77 11.20 -6.22
C ALA A 80 -0.31 10.88 -6.57
N GLY A 81 -0.10 10.07 -7.60
CA GLY A 81 1.24 9.67 -8.04
C GLY A 81 1.25 8.34 -8.79
N ARG A 82 2.43 7.72 -8.86
CA ARG A 82 2.63 6.41 -9.47
C ARG A 82 2.41 5.29 -8.46
N LEU A 83 1.81 4.20 -8.90
CA LEU A 83 1.57 2.99 -8.14
C LEU A 83 2.06 1.78 -8.94
N GLU A 84 3.01 1.05 -8.37
CA GLU A 84 3.72 -0.06 -8.99
C GLU A 84 3.43 -1.35 -8.20
N ASP A 85 2.77 -2.31 -8.82
CA ASP A 85 2.57 -3.66 -8.27
C ASP A 85 3.52 -4.65 -8.94
N ARG A 86 4.19 -5.47 -8.13
CA ARG A 86 4.92 -6.66 -8.58
C ARG A 86 4.33 -7.85 -7.84
N ARG A 87 3.56 -8.69 -8.54
CA ARG A 87 3.10 -9.97 -8.01
C ARG A 87 4.25 -10.98 -8.15
N TRP A 88 4.44 -11.77 -7.11
CA TRP A 88 5.52 -12.75 -7.01
C TRP A 88 4.94 -14.15 -6.91
N ASP A 89 5.53 -15.09 -7.65
CA ASP A 89 5.21 -16.52 -7.60
C ASP A 89 6.49 -17.32 -7.85
N THR A 90 6.45 -18.62 -7.62
CA THR A 90 7.50 -19.54 -8.10
C THR A 90 7.39 -19.75 -9.62
N PRO A 91 8.45 -20.21 -10.30
CA PRO A 91 8.42 -20.47 -11.76
C PRO A 91 7.36 -21.49 -12.20
N ASP A 92 6.97 -22.42 -11.31
CA ASP A 92 5.89 -23.40 -11.53
C ASP A 92 4.48 -22.86 -11.19
N ARG A 93 4.37 -21.57 -10.82
CA ARG A 93 3.12 -20.86 -10.50
C ARG A 93 2.32 -21.51 -9.36
N ALA A 94 3.03 -22.03 -8.35
CA ALA A 94 2.43 -22.78 -7.23
C ALA A 94 1.62 -21.91 -6.25
N MET A 95 1.77 -20.58 -6.24
CA MET A 95 0.86 -19.69 -5.50
C MET A 95 -0.43 -19.49 -6.28
N LEU A 96 -0.34 -19.14 -7.57
CA LEU A 96 -1.49 -18.98 -8.47
C LEU A 96 -2.35 -20.25 -8.54
N ALA A 97 -1.74 -21.42 -8.70
CA ALA A 97 -2.43 -22.72 -8.76
C ALA A 97 -3.25 -23.07 -7.50
N ARG A 98 -3.07 -22.30 -6.40
CA ARG A 98 -3.77 -22.42 -5.13
C ARG A 98 -4.58 -21.17 -4.76
N ASP A 99 -4.76 -20.22 -5.70
CA ASP A 99 -5.35 -18.90 -5.48
C ASP A 99 -4.69 -18.09 -4.34
N HIS A 100 -3.37 -18.19 -4.18
CA HIS A 100 -2.61 -17.24 -3.35
C HIS A 100 -2.01 -16.12 -4.21
N VAL A 101 -1.95 -14.92 -3.66
CA VAL A 101 -1.20 -13.79 -4.22
C VAL A 101 -0.16 -13.34 -3.21
N LEU A 102 1.09 -13.21 -3.65
CA LEU A 102 2.14 -12.48 -2.96
C LEU A 102 2.45 -11.22 -3.78
N ARG A 103 2.51 -10.05 -3.17
CA ARG A 103 2.69 -8.77 -3.87
C ARG A 103 3.62 -7.84 -3.10
N VAL A 104 4.59 -7.26 -3.80
CA VAL A 104 5.23 -6.01 -3.39
C VAL A 104 4.52 -4.88 -4.13
N ARG A 105 4.05 -3.88 -3.39
CA ARG A 105 3.33 -2.70 -3.90
C ARG A 105 4.10 -1.45 -3.49
N VAL A 106 4.35 -0.53 -4.43
CA VAL A 106 5.10 0.71 -4.19
C VAL A 106 4.30 1.91 -4.67
N TYR A 107 4.09 2.88 -3.79
CA TYR A 107 3.48 4.17 -4.08
C TYR A 107 4.60 5.22 -4.14
N ARG A 108 4.64 6.04 -5.20
CA ARG A 108 5.60 7.14 -5.36
C ARG A 108 4.86 8.42 -5.76
N GLY A 109 4.86 9.43 -4.89
CA GLY A 109 4.09 10.66 -5.08
C GLY A 109 4.42 11.71 -4.01
N GLY A 110 4.07 12.98 -4.23
CA GLY A 110 4.24 14.03 -3.22
C GLY A 110 5.65 14.16 -2.61
N GLY A 111 6.71 13.86 -3.37
CA GLY A 111 8.10 13.88 -2.90
C GLY A 111 8.50 12.73 -1.96
N HIS A 112 7.66 11.72 -1.79
CA HIS A 112 7.91 10.56 -0.93
C HIS A 112 7.57 9.24 -1.63
N ALA A 113 7.97 8.13 -1.00
CA ALA A 113 7.56 6.79 -1.39
C ALA A 113 7.16 5.98 -0.16
N ARG A 114 6.21 5.06 -0.33
CA ARG A 114 5.91 3.99 0.63
C ARG A 114 5.79 2.66 -0.11
N SER A 115 6.17 1.58 0.56
CA SER A 115 6.09 0.22 0.03
C SER A 115 5.45 -0.72 1.03
N GLU A 116 4.70 -1.69 0.50
CA GLU A 116 3.96 -2.69 1.24
C GLU A 116 4.24 -4.08 0.65
N LEU A 117 4.46 -5.06 1.53
CA LEU A 117 4.44 -6.48 1.21
C LEU A 117 3.11 -7.04 1.67
N GLU A 118 2.36 -7.62 0.74
CA GLU A 118 1.06 -8.22 0.96
C GLU A 118 1.09 -9.70 0.58
N TRP A 119 0.46 -10.52 1.41
CA TRP A 119 0.01 -11.86 1.05
C TRP A 119 -1.50 -11.92 1.18
N LYS A 120 -2.17 -12.53 0.20
CA LYS A 120 -3.62 -12.75 0.18
C LYS A 120 -3.88 -14.23 -0.11
N GLY A 121 -4.37 -14.98 0.88
CA GLY A 121 -4.68 -16.41 0.82
C GLY A 121 -5.87 -16.77 -0.11
N PRO A 122 -6.30 -18.04 -0.19
CA PRO A 122 -7.30 -18.50 -1.15
C PRO A 122 -8.67 -17.87 -0.92
N THR A 123 -9.34 -17.51 -2.02
CA THR A 123 -10.73 -17.02 -1.99
C THR A 123 -11.66 -18.13 -1.51
N ARG A 124 -12.42 -17.85 -0.46
CA ARG A 124 -13.55 -18.66 -0.01
C ARG A 124 -14.84 -17.96 -0.38
N ARG A 125 -15.89 -18.73 -0.67
CA ARG A 125 -17.25 -18.21 -0.84
C ARG A 125 -18.10 -18.70 0.32
N ASP A 126 -18.64 -17.76 1.09
CA ASP A 126 -19.84 -18.00 1.89
C ASP A 126 -21.06 -17.62 1.03
N THR A 127 -22.24 -18.02 1.49
CA THR A 127 -23.58 -17.93 0.89
C THR A 127 -23.86 -16.68 0.06
N ASN A 128 -23.35 -15.50 0.47
CA ASN A 128 -23.49 -14.23 -0.25
C ASN A 128 -22.16 -13.51 -0.54
N TYR A 129 -21.01 -14.06 -0.12
CA TYR A 129 -19.82 -13.26 0.15
C TYR A 129 -18.51 -13.89 -0.31
N LYS A 130 -17.60 -13.04 -0.84
CA LYS A 130 -16.20 -13.38 -1.16
C LYS A 130 -15.36 -13.08 0.08
N LEU A 131 -14.81 -14.11 0.72
CA LEU A 131 -13.91 -13.98 1.87
C LEU A 131 -12.48 -14.34 1.45
N ARG A 132 -11.49 -13.59 1.94
CA ARG A 132 -10.06 -13.82 1.69
C ARG A 132 -9.26 -13.48 2.94
N GLU A 133 -8.29 -14.30 3.30
CA GLU A 133 -7.37 -14.00 4.41
C GLU A 133 -6.23 -13.14 3.86
N GLU A 134 -5.92 -12.02 4.50
CA GLU A 134 -4.91 -11.08 4.01
C GLU A 134 -3.96 -10.65 5.12
N LEU A 135 -2.68 -10.53 4.79
CA LEU A 135 -1.59 -10.16 5.69
C LEU A 135 -0.72 -9.11 4.99
N GLY A 136 -0.61 -7.92 5.57
CA GLY A 136 0.18 -6.82 5.03
C GLY A 136 1.20 -6.28 6.03
N THR A 137 2.34 -5.81 5.53
CA THR A 137 3.31 -5.01 6.30
C THR A 137 3.91 -3.92 5.42
N SER A 138 4.23 -2.78 6.03
CA SER A 138 5.12 -1.81 5.38
C SER A 138 6.52 -2.39 5.21
N VAL A 139 7.19 -1.94 4.16
CA VAL A 139 8.54 -2.33 3.74
C VAL A 139 9.36 -1.04 3.59
N SER A 140 10.50 -0.97 4.27
CA SER A 140 11.38 0.22 4.22
C SER A 140 12.25 0.29 2.97
N ASP A 141 12.55 -0.85 2.36
CA ASP A 141 13.40 -1.01 1.18
C ASP A 141 12.78 -2.09 0.29
N PRO A 142 12.02 -1.71 -0.77
CA PRO A 142 11.35 -2.67 -1.65
C PRO A 142 12.32 -3.37 -2.59
N ASP A 143 13.48 -2.75 -2.87
CA ASP A 143 14.45 -3.25 -3.83
C ASP A 143 15.29 -4.38 -3.19
N ALA A 144 15.74 -4.18 -1.94
CA ALA A 144 16.34 -5.25 -1.13
C ALA A 144 15.37 -6.41 -0.85
N LEU A 145 14.05 -6.12 -0.72
CA LEU A 145 13.04 -7.18 -0.61
C LEU A 145 12.88 -7.96 -1.92
N ALA A 146 12.92 -7.30 -3.08
CA ALA A 146 12.88 -7.95 -4.38
C ALA A 146 14.10 -8.86 -4.59
N GLU A 147 15.31 -8.44 -4.17
CA GLU A 147 16.49 -9.30 -4.15
C GLU A 147 16.30 -10.52 -3.26
N ILE A 148 15.78 -10.35 -2.03
CA ILE A 148 15.51 -11.46 -1.10
C ILE A 148 14.50 -12.47 -1.69
N LEU A 149 13.40 -11.99 -2.28
CA LEU A 149 12.41 -12.86 -2.94
C LEU A 149 13.03 -13.64 -4.11
N THR A 150 13.88 -12.98 -4.90
CA THR A 150 14.62 -13.61 -6.00
C THR A 150 15.58 -14.70 -5.50
N GLN A 151 16.34 -14.45 -4.43
CA GLN A 151 17.23 -15.45 -3.81
C GLN A 151 16.48 -16.61 -3.15
N LEU A 152 15.21 -16.41 -2.78
CA LEU A 152 14.31 -17.45 -2.28
C LEU A 152 13.60 -18.25 -3.40
N GLY A 153 13.89 -17.97 -4.67
CA GLY A 153 13.32 -18.70 -5.81
C GLY A 153 11.94 -18.21 -6.28
N TYR A 154 11.54 -16.99 -5.90
CA TYR A 154 10.39 -16.31 -6.50
C TYR A 154 10.83 -15.45 -7.68
N GLU A 155 9.93 -15.25 -8.63
CA GLU A 155 10.06 -14.31 -9.74
C GLU A 155 8.84 -13.39 -9.81
N VAL A 156 8.98 -12.25 -10.49
CA VAL A 156 7.82 -11.38 -10.79
C VAL A 156 6.94 -12.10 -11.81
N SER A 157 5.77 -12.56 -11.36
CA SER A 157 4.81 -13.29 -12.19
C SER A 157 3.90 -12.36 -12.99
N ILE A 158 3.61 -11.16 -12.45
CA ILE A 158 2.88 -10.06 -13.11
C ILE A 158 3.42 -8.72 -12.61
N ALA A 159 3.79 -7.82 -13.51
CA ALA A 159 3.96 -6.40 -13.22
C ALA A 159 2.70 -5.60 -13.59
N ILE A 160 2.36 -4.58 -12.79
CA ILE A 160 1.31 -3.61 -13.10
C ILE A 160 1.83 -2.23 -12.70
N ASP A 161 1.88 -1.28 -13.62
CA ASP A 161 2.26 0.12 -13.38
C ASP A 161 1.10 1.03 -13.78
N ARG A 162 0.82 2.04 -12.96
CA ARG A 162 -0.29 2.97 -13.17
C ARG A 162 0.01 4.33 -12.55
N VAL A 163 -0.48 5.39 -13.19
CA VAL A 163 -0.64 6.70 -12.53
C VAL A 163 -2.02 6.70 -11.91
N VAL A 164 -2.13 7.06 -10.63
CA VAL A 164 -3.39 7.00 -9.89
C VAL A 164 -3.67 8.29 -9.14
N VAL A 165 -4.96 8.61 -9.02
CA VAL A 165 -5.48 9.65 -8.13
C VAL A 165 -6.59 9.02 -7.29
N GLN A 166 -6.39 8.96 -5.97
CA GLN A 166 -7.27 8.32 -5.01
C GLN A 166 -7.84 9.34 -4.03
N TYR A 167 -9.15 9.29 -3.84
CA TYR A 167 -9.91 10.14 -2.93
C TYR A 167 -10.69 9.30 -1.90
N ASP A 168 -11.03 9.90 -0.76
CA ASP A 168 -12.15 9.51 0.09
C ASP A 168 -13.36 10.40 -0.27
N LEU A 169 -14.50 9.78 -0.60
CA LEU A 169 -15.77 10.44 -0.83
C LEU A 169 -16.82 9.90 0.17
N GLY A 170 -16.77 10.40 1.40
CA GLY A 170 -17.72 10.01 2.46
C GLY A 170 -17.50 8.57 2.93
N GLY A 171 -16.23 8.17 3.03
CA GLY A 171 -15.80 6.80 3.32
C GLY A 171 -15.90 5.83 2.14
N ALA A 172 -16.30 6.28 0.95
CA ALA A 172 -16.06 5.54 -0.29
C ALA A 172 -14.64 5.83 -0.77
N MET A 173 -13.83 4.81 -1.04
CA MET A 173 -12.58 5.00 -1.78
C MET A 173 -12.92 5.14 -3.26
N VAL A 174 -12.41 6.18 -3.91
CA VAL A 174 -12.54 6.39 -5.36
C VAL A 174 -11.14 6.58 -5.95
N ARG A 175 -10.67 5.63 -6.75
CA ARG A 175 -9.34 5.68 -7.40
C ARG A 175 -9.46 5.64 -8.91
N PHE A 176 -9.03 6.73 -9.54
CA PHE A 176 -8.78 6.78 -10.98
C PHE A 176 -7.44 6.12 -11.29
N GLU A 177 -7.36 5.36 -12.37
CA GLU A 177 -6.17 4.60 -12.79
C GLU A 177 -5.90 4.78 -14.28
N HIS A 178 -4.75 5.39 -14.59
CA HIS A 178 -4.22 5.52 -15.95
C HIS A 178 -3.14 4.46 -16.18
N TYR A 179 -3.33 3.64 -17.22
CA TYR A 179 -2.45 2.51 -17.59
C TYR A 179 -1.58 2.85 -18.82
N PRO A 180 -0.34 2.31 -18.91
CA PRO A 180 0.61 2.63 -20.00
C PRO A 180 0.06 2.46 -21.42
N ARG A 181 -0.82 1.48 -21.66
CA ARG A 181 -1.65 1.35 -22.87
C ARG A 181 -2.89 0.51 -22.59
N MET A 182 -3.90 1.10 -21.95
CA MET A 182 -5.24 0.51 -21.82
C MET A 182 -6.30 1.61 -21.76
N ASP A 183 -7.52 1.29 -21.37
CA ASP A 183 -8.52 2.31 -20.97
C ASP A 183 -8.18 2.89 -19.59
N ASP A 184 -8.53 4.16 -19.37
CA ASP A 184 -8.55 4.74 -18.03
C ASP A 184 -9.72 4.15 -17.24
N LEU A 185 -9.45 3.72 -16.00
CA LEU A 185 -10.44 3.12 -15.12
C LEU A 185 -10.75 4.01 -13.91
N VAL A 186 -11.94 3.84 -13.33
CA VAL A 186 -12.23 4.20 -11.94
C VAL A 186 -12.64 2.97 -11.15
N GLU A 187 -11.99 2.80 -10.01
CA GLU A 187 -12.31 1.83 -8.97
C GLU A 187 -13.07 2.56 -7.84
N VAL A 188 -14.18 1.97 -7.38
CA VAL A 188 -14.98 2.48 -6.26
C VAL A 188 -15.16 1.37 -5.25
N GLU A 189 -14.76 1.60 -4.00
CA GLU A 189 -14.74 0.60 -2.92
C GLU A 189 -15.40 1.15 -1.64
N GLY A 190 -16.13 0.30 -0.91
CA GLY A 190 -16.80 0.64 0.36
C GLY A 190 -18.04 -0.21 0.63
N THR A 191 -19.01 0.30 1.41
CA THR A 191 -20.33 -0.33 1.52
C THR A 191 -21.15 -0.13 0.23
N PRO A 192 -22.16 -0.97 -0.07
CA PRO A 192 -23.02 -0.78 -1.24
C PRO A 192 -23.62 0.63 -1.34
N GLU A 193 -24.05 1.21 -0.23
CA GLU A 193 -24.64 2.55 -0.21
C GLU A 193 -23.60 3.66 -0.45
N GLN A 194 -22.35 3.45 -0.05
CA GLN A 194 -21.22 4.34 -0.37
C GLN A 194 -20.90 4.30 -1.86
N ILE A 195 -20.83 3.09 -2.43
CA ILE A 195 -20.54 2.87 -3.86
C ILE A 195 -21.61 3.51 -4.75
N GLU A 196 -22.90 3.27 -4.50
CA GLU A 196 -23.98 3.87 -5.30
C GLU A 196 -24.00 5.41 -5.23
N ARG A 197 -23.64 6.00 -4.07
CA ARG A 197 -23.47 7.46 -3.95
C ARG A 197 -22.28 7.96 -4.75
N ALA A 198 -21.13 7.30 -4.68
CA ALA A 198 -19.95 7.68 -5.43
C ALA A 198 -20.18 7.57 -6.96
N ILE A 199 -20.86 6.51 -7.43
CA ILE A 199 -21.23 6.36 -8.84
C ILE A 199 -22.16 7.49 -9.30
N ALA A 200 -23.15 7.88 -8.47
CA ALA A 200 -24.03 9.01 -8.77
C ALA A 200 -23.27 10.35 -8.87
N VAL A 201 -22.27 10.57 -8.01
CA VAL A 201 -21.40 11.76 -8.05
C VAL A 201 -20.48 11.76 -9.28
N LEU A 202 -19.90 10.61 -9.64
CA LEU A 202 -19.06 10.47 -10.84
C LEU A 202 -19.82 10.81 -12.14
N GLY A 203 -21.16 10.73 -12.15
CA GLY A 203 -21.98 11.07 -13.30
C GLY A 203 -21.75 10.14 -14.51
N LEU A 204 -21.40 8.88 -14.21
CA LEU A 204 -21.15 7.79 -15.15
C LEU A 204 -22.34 6.81 -15.15
N VAL A 205 -22.48 6.01 -16.21
CA VAL A 205 -23.60 5.08 -16.34
C VAL A 205 -23.43 3.91 -15.38
N ARG A 206 -24.37 3.72 -14.44
CA ARG A 206 -24.30 2.66 -13.40
C ARG A 206 -24.09 1.25 -13.96
N GLY A 207 -24.60 0.96 -15.16
CA GLY A 207 -24.40 -0.33 -15.85
C GLY A 207 -22.96 -0.58 -16.35
N GLY A 208 -22.08 0.43 -16.37
CA GLY A 208 -20.65 0.27 -16.64
C GLY A 208 -19.83 -0.19 -15.42
N PHE A 209 -20.40 -0.10 -14.21
CA PHE A 209 -19.73 -0.51 -12.97
C PHE A 209 -19.95 -2.00 -12.71
N THR A 210 -18.85 -2.74 -12.77
CA THR A 210 -18.79 -4.21 -12.77
C THR A 210 -17.85 -4.74 -11.69
N THR A 211 -18.01 -6.01 -11.29
CA THR A 211 -17.06 -6.72 -10.41
C THR A 211 -15.91 -7.38 -11.21
N ASP A 212 -15.63 -6.85 -12.40
CA ASP A 212 -14.69 -7.42 -13.36
C ASP A 212 -13.25 -7.13 -12.96
N ARG A 213 -12.32 -8.02 -13.35
CA ARG A 213 -10.91 -7.89 -13.00
C ARG A 213 -10.14 -7.20 -14.11
N LEU A 214 -8.91 -6.75 -13.81
CA LEU A 214 -8.00 -6.16 -14.79
C LEU A 214 -7.87 -7.00 -16.10
N PRO A 215 -7.75 -8.34 -16.08
CA PRO A 215 -7.83 -9.18 -17.29
C PRO A 215 -9.07 -8.98 -18.16
N ASP A 216 -10.25 -8.74 -17.58
CA ASP A 216 -11.50 -8.55 -18.33
C ASP A 216 -11.51 -7.19 -19.05
N PHE A 217 -10.96 -6.15 -18.43
CA PHE A 217 -10.76 -4.85 -19.06
C PHE A 217 -9.68 -4.90 -20.15
N VAL A 218 -8.55 -5.57 -19.90
CA VAL A 218 -7.52 -5.81 -20.91
C VAL A 218 -8.11 -6.54 -22.12
N ARG A 219 -8.80 -7.67 -21.91
CA ARG A 219 -9.44 -8.42 -23.00
C ARG A 219 -10.41 -7.55 -23.80
N ARG A 220 -11.27 -6.76 -23.14
CA ARG A 220 -12.19 -5.83 -23.83
C ARG A 220 -11.46 -4.74 -24.62
N TYR A 221 -10.35 -4.21 -24.09
CA TYR A 221 -9.53 -3.23 -24.80
C TYR A 221 -8.92 -3.84 -26.06
N GLU A 222 -8.33 -5.03 -25.96
CA GLU A 222 -7.72 -5.74 -27.08
C GLU A 222 -8.77 -6.17 -28.13
N GLU A 223 -9.93 -6.70 -27.72
CA GLU A 223 -11.06 -7.06 -28.58
C GLU A 223 -11.62 -5.84 -29.35
N ARG A 224 -11.66 -4.66 -28.72
CA ARG A 224 -12.23 -3.43 -29.29
C ARG A 224 -11.26 -2.65 -30.16
N THR A 225 -9.96 -2.68 -29.86
CA THR A 225 -8.93 -1.88 -30.55
C THR A 225 -8.11 -2.67 -31.56
N GLY A 226 -8.03 -4.00 -31.42
CA GLY A 226 -7.12 -4.85 -32.17
C GLY A 226 -5.63 -4.72 -31.78
N GLY A 227 -5.30 -3.90 -30.77
CA GLY A 227 -3.93 -3.70 -30.28
C GLY A 227 -3.74 -4.33 -28.90
N ARG A 228 -2.60 -5.00 -28.69
CA ARG A 228 -2.21 -5.57 -27.38
C ARG A 228 -2.17 -4.46 -26.32
N ALA A 229 -2.75 -4.67 -25.15
CA ALA A 229 -2.66 -3.73 -24.04
C ALA A 229 -1.20 -3.62 -23.50
N ALA A 230 -0.96 -2.66 -22.61
CA ALA A 230 0.18 -2.67 -21.70
C ALA A 230 -0.29 -2.19 -20.33
N ILE A 231 -0.19 -3.08 -19.34
CA ILE A 231 -0.54 -2.76 -17.94
C ILE A 231 0.69 -2.46 -17.08
N SER A 232 1.89 -2.58 -17.63
CA SER A 232 3.17 -2.17 -17.03
C SER A 232 4.05 -1.47 -18.07
N ASP A 233 5.07 -0.73 -17.61
CA ASP A 233 6.01 -0.09 -18.53
C ASP A 233 6.82 -1.12 -19.33
N ALA A 234 7.06 -2.31 -18.74
CA ALA A 234 7.70 -3.43 -19.42
C ALA A 234 6.84 -3.97 -20.58
N ASP A 235 5.52 -4.13 -20.38
CA ASP A 235 4.60 -4.54 -21.46
C ASP A 235 4.49 -3.47 -22.57
N LEU A 236 4.71 -2.19 -22.23
CA LEU A 236 4.73 -1.09 -23.19
C LEU A 236 6.03 -1.10 -24.02
N ALA A 237 7.18 -1.36 -23.39
CA ALA A 237 8.48 -1.51 -24.05
C ALA A 237 8.57 -2.78 -24.92
N GLY A 238 7.81 -3.82 -24.57
CA GLY A 238 7.84 -5.14 -25.22
C GLY A 238 8.69 -6.17 -24.47
N ASP A 239 9.38 -5.76 -23.41
CA ASP A 239 10.12 -6.64 -22.48
C ASP A 239 9.17 -7.46 -21.59
N GLY A 240 7.93 -6.98 -21.41
CA GLY A 240 6.87 -7.63 -20.65
C GLY A 240 6.07 -8.64 -21.49
N SER A 241 6.01 -9.88 -21.01
CA SER A 241 5.14 -10.95 -21.50
C SER A 241 4.46 -11.69 -20.34
N TYR A 242 3.94 -10.93 -19.37
CA TYR A 242 3.20 -11.48 -18.24
C TYR A 242 1.83 -12.02 -18.69
N ASP A 243 1.41 -13.15 -18.10
CA ASP A 243 0.04 -13.63 -18.28
C ASP A 243 -0.92 -12.78 -17.44
N VAL A 244 -1.57 -11.83 -18.11
CA VAL A 244 -2.53 -10.90 -17.51
C VAL A 244 -3.82 -11.58 -17.02
N SER A 245 -4.06 -12.86 -17.35
CA SER A 245 -5.28 -13.61 -16.96
C SER A 245 -5.56 -13.62 -15.46
N ASN A 246 -4.55 -13.33 -14.64
CA ASN A 246 -4.61 -13.29 -13.19
C ASN A 246 -4.09 -11.97 -12.58
N ALA A 247 -4.21 -10.84 -13.29
CA ALA A 247 -3.80 -9.50 -12.83
C ALA A 247 -4.81 -8.83 -11.86
#